data_AF-A0A2E4C7Y6-F1
#
_entry.id   AF-A0A2E4C7Y6-F1
#
_cell.length_a   1.000
_cell.length_b   1.000
_cell.length_c   1.000
_cell.angle_alpha   90.00
_cell.angle_beta   90.00
_cell.angle_gamma   90.00
#
_symmetry.space_group_name_H-M   'P 1'
#
loop_
_entity.id
_entity.type
_entity.pdbx_description
1 polymer ?
#
loop_
_entity_poly.entity_id
_entity_poly.type
_entity_poly.pdbx_seq_one_letter_code
_entity_poly.pdbx_strand_id
1 'polypeptide(L)'
;MRKHHIDQDRVAELVERCTREVDEGLLPSCQLAIGFKGEIVHDETIGDELPEARYCFFSATKPFVAATVWQLLSENSLELKAPISDLIPEFSENGKADITLEQVLLHTAGFPHAPMGPDVWSDSESRRKRMADWRLNWE
;
A
#
# COMPACT_ATOMS: atom_id res chain seq x y z
N MET A 1 -24.60 -26.28 3.15
CA MET A 1 -23.40 -26.82 3.83
C MET A 1 -22.25 -25.87 3.57
N ARG A 2 -21.59 -25.34 4.60
CA ARG A 2 -20.38 -24.52 4.39
C ARG A 2 -19.31 -25.41 3.78
N LYS A 3 -18.82 -25.04 2.60
CA LYS A 3 -17.96 -25.85 1.72
C LYS A 3 -16.54 -26.06 2.28
N HIS A 4 -16.17 -25.26 3.29
CA HIS A 4 -14.85 -25.25 3.92
C HIS A 4 -14.93 -25.46 5.42
N HIS A 5 -13.96 -26.19 5.97
CA HIS A 5 -13.79 -26.32 7.41
C HIS A 5 -12.91 -25.17 7.92
N ILE A 6 -13.55 -24.16 8.50
CA ILE A 6 -12.91 -23.07 9.23
C ILE A 6 -13.45 -23.10 10.67
N ASP A 7 -12.55 -22.93 11.63
CA ASP A 7 -12.87 -22.89 13.06
C ASP A 7 -13.77 -21.69 13.35
N GLN A 8 -15.03 -21.97 13.66
CA GLN A 8 -16.06 -20.94 13.84
C GLN A 8 -15.87 -20.18 15.14
N ASP A 9 -15.30 -20.81 16.16
CA ASP A 9 -15.08 -20.18 17.45
C ASP A 9 -13.99 -19.11 17.31
N ARG A 10 -12.97 -19.37 16.47
CA ARG A 10 -11.93 -18.37 16.15
C ARG A 10 -12.42 -17.23 15.27
N VAL A 11 -13.33 -17.49 14.34
CA VAL A 11 -13.95 -16.41 13.57
C VAL A 11 -14.81 -15.54 14.49
N ALA A 12 -15.59 -16.14 15.38
CA ALA A 12 -16.39 -15.41 16.35
C ALA A 12 -15.52 -14.55 17.30
N GLU A 13 -14.40 -15.09 17.79
CA GLU A 13 -13.43 -14.36 18.61
C GLU A 13 -12.85 -13.14 17.89
N LEU A 14 -12.54 -13.26 16.59
CA LEU A 14 -12.08 -12.13 15.76
C LEU A 14 -13.17 -11.06 15.63
N VAL A 15 -14.41 -11.48 15.31
CA VAL A 15 -15.55 -10.56 15.17
C VAL A 15 -15.79 -9.83 16.48
N GLU A 16 -15.84 -10.53 17.61
CA GLU A 16 -16.01 -9.92 18.94
C GLU A 16 -14.89 -8.91 19.25
N ARG A 17 -13.64 -9.22 18.88
CA ARG A 17 -12.53 -8.28 19.04
C ARG A 17 -12.73 -7.00 18.22
N CYS A 18 -13.16 -7.12 16.96
CA CYS A 18 -13.42 -5.99 16.07
C CYS A 18 -14.62 -5.16 16.55
N THR A 19 -15.70 -5.82 16.99
CA THR A 19 -16.88 -5.17 17.56
C THR A 19 -16.53 -4.34 18.77
N ARG A 20 -15.66 -4.86 19.65
CA ARG A 20 -15.19 -4.11 20.82
C ARG A 20 -14.47 -2.79 20.46
N GLU A 21 -13.72 -2.73 19.35
CA GLU A 21 -13.10 -1.46 18.92
C GLU A 21 -14.15 -0.40 18.58
N VAL A 22 -15.32 -0.82 18.08
CA VAL A 22 -16.42 0.07 17.75
C VAL A 22 -17.21 0.43 19.01
N ASP A 23 -17.60 -0.56 19.81
CA ASP A 23 -18.39 -0.36 21.03
C ASP A 23 -17.67 0.51 22.08
N GLU A 24 -16.35 0.42 22.17
CA GLU A 24 -15.52 1.26 23.05
C GLU A 24 -15.21 2.65 22.44
N GLY A 25 -15.66 2.92 21.22
CA GLY A 25 -15.53 4.20 20.54
C GLY A 25 -14.15 4.49 19.95
N LEU A 26 -13.29 3.48 19.77
CA LEU A 26 -11.99 3.65 19.12
C LEU A 26 -12.15 3.89 17.61
N LEU A 27 -13.12 3.22 16.99
CA LEU A 27 -13.47 3.37 15.57
C LEU A 27 -14.99 3.60 15.43
N PRO A 28 -15.44 4.44 14.48
CA PRO A 28 -16.88 4.59 14.22
C PRO A 28 -17.48 3.36 13.50
N SER A 29 -16.63 2.62 12.76
CA SER A 29 -17.01 1.40 12.06
C SER A 29 -15.77 0.59 11.65
N CYS A 30 -15.98 -0.68 11.31
CA CYS A 30 -14.96 -1.60 10.80
C CYS A 30 -15.59 -2.55 9.79
N GLN A 31 -14.86 -2.89 8.72
CA GLN A 31 -15.21 -3.95 7.79
C GLN A 31 -14.12 -5.02 7.80
N LEU A 32 -14.51 -6.30 7.84
CA LEU A 32 -13.59 -7.43 7.82
C LEU A 32 -14.11 -8.53 6.89
N ALA A 33 -13.18 -9.13 6.13
CA ALA A 33 -13.48 -10.28 5.28
C ALA A 33 -12.38 -11.33 5.39
N ILE A 34 -12.77 -12.61 5.37
CA ILE A 34 -11.85 -13.75 5.40
C ILE A 34 -12.00 -14.51 4.09
N GLY A 35 -10.92 -14.53 3.31
CA GLY A 35 -10.79 -15.38 2.13
C GLY A 35 -10.15 -16.73 2.47
N PHE A 36 -10.74 -17.84 2.04
CA PHE A 36 -10.16 -19.17 2.19
C PHE A 36 -10.43 -20.01 0.94
N LYS A 37 -9.36 -20.58 0.37
CA LYS A 37 -9.42 -21.40 -0.86
C LYS A 37 -10.17 -20.73 -2.02
N GLY A 38 -9.95 -19.42 -2.19
CA GLY A 38 -10.54 -18.63 -3.28
C GLY A 38 -12.01 -18.24 -3.08
N GLU A 39 -12.61 -18.54 -1.91
CA GLU A 39 -13.96 -18.11 -1.56
C GLU A 39 -13.90 -17.17 -0.34
N ILE A 40 -14.77 -16.15 -0.30
CA ILE A 40 -14.99 -15.37 0.92
C ILE A 40 -15.87 -16.21 1.84
N VAL A 41 -15.34 -16.57 3.02
CA VAL A 41 -16.00 -17.46 3.98
C VAL A 41 -16.59 -16.72 5.17
N HIS A 42 -16.21 -15.46 5.37
CA HIS A 42 -16.78 -14.51 6.30
C HIS A 42 -16.65 -13.10 5.73
N ASP A 43 -17.67 -12.28 5.89
CA ASP A 43 -17.72 -10.88 5.45
C ASP A 43 -18.68 -10.15 6.39
N GLU A 44 -18.20 -9.08 7.04
CA GLU A 44 -18.95 -8.39 8.06
C GLU A 44 -18.57 -6.91 8.16
N THR A 45 -19.61 -6.09 8.30
CA THR A 45 -19.52 -4.66 8.59
C THR A 45 -20.06 -4.43 10.00
N ILE A 46 -19.29 -3.71 10.81
CA ILE A 46 -19.59 -3.43 12.21
C ILE A 46 -19.62 -1.92 12.42
N GLY A 47 -20.58 -1.42 13.19
CA GLY A 47 -20.76 0.01 13.49
C GLY A 47 -21.70 0.72 12.54
N ASP A 48 -21.52 2.04 12.40
CA ASP A 48 -22.52 2.94 11.82
C ASP A 48 -22.54 2.98 10.28
N GLU A 49 -21.60 2.29 9.63
CA GLU A 49 -21.44 2.33 8.17
C GLU A 49 -22.12 1.16 7.46
N LEU A 50 -22.40 1.34 6.17
CA LEU A 50 -22.93 0.30 5.29
C LEU A 50 -21.81 -0.54 4.68
N PRO A 51 -22.07 -1.78 4.21
CA PRO A 51 -21.07 -2.61 3.51
C PRO A 51 -20.42 -1.94 2.30
N GLU A 52 -21.11 -1.01 1.63
CA GLU A 52 -20.60 -0.28 0.47
C GLU A 52 -19.71 0.92 0.84
N ALA A 53 -19.60 1.25 2.14
CA ALA A 53 -18.76 2.34 2.60
C ALA A 53 -17.30 2.11 2.18
N ARG A 54 -16.60 3.21 1.83
CA ARG A 54 -15.21 3.17 1.39
C ARG A 54 -14.32 3.85 2.41
N TYR A 55 -13.27 3.17 2.83
CA TYR A 55 -12.25 3.72 3.71
C TYR A 55 -11.01 4.16 2.93
N CYS A 56 -10.34 5.20 3.44
CA CYS A 56 -8.98 5.49 3.03
C CYS A 56 -8.05 4.45 3.67
N PHE A 57 -7.48 3.57 2.85
CA PHE A 57 -6.68 2.43 3.28
C PHE A 57 -5.16 2.74 3.31
N PHE A 58 -4.79 4.01 3.07
CA PHE A 58 -3.43 4.55 3.21
C PHE A 58 -2.34 3.64 2.61
N SER A 59 -1.39 3.19 3.44
CA SER A 59 -0.26 2.37 3.00
C SER A 59 -0.64 0.98 2.49
N ALA A 60 -1.86 0.50 2.76
CA ALA A 60 -2.37 -0.73 2.14
C ALA A 60 -2.63 -0.57 0.62
N THR A 61 -2.39 0.62 0.05
CA THR A 61 -2.31 0.85 -1.41
C THR A 61 -1.05 0.27 -2.05
N LYS A 62 0.06 0.13 -1.30
CA LYS A 62 1.37 -0.30 -1.83
C LYS A 62 1.34 -1.64 -2.58
N PRO A 63 0.66 -2.70 -2.11
CA PRO A 63 0.59 -3.97 -2.84
C PRO A 63 -0.04 -3.83 -4.23
N PHE A 64 -1.00 -2.92 -4.43
CA PHE A 64 -1.60 -2.66 -5.74
C PHE A 64 -0.58 -1.99 -6.68
N VAL A 65 0.16 -1.00 -6.18
CA VAL A 65 1.25 -0.37 -6.95
C VAL A 65 2.32 -1.39 -7.31
N ALA A 66 2.72 -2.23 -6.35
CA ALA A 66 3.68 -3.31 -6.59
C ALA A 66 3.16 -4.32 -7.63
N ALA A 67 1.88 -4.71 -7.59
CA ALA A 67 1.29 -5.60 -8.58
C ALA A 67 1.31 -5.00 -10.00
N THR A 68 1.00 -3.70 -10.14
CA THR A 68 1.13 -2.99 -11.42
C THR A 68 2.59 -3.00 -11.92
N VAL A 69 3.55 -2.74 -11.03
CA VAL A 69 4.98 -2.82 -11.40
C VAL A 69 5.36 -4.24 -11.84
N TRP A 70 4.90 -5.27 -11.14
CA TRP A 70 5.12 -6.66 -11.53
C TRP A 70 4.54 -7.01 -12.90
N GLN A 71 3.37 -6.47 -13.24
CA GLN A 71 2.82 -6.61 -14.59
C GLN A 71 3.74 -5.96 -15.64
N LEU A 72 4.20 -4.73 -15.40
CA LEU A 72 5.12 -4.03 -16.31
C LEU A 72 6.47 -4.74 -16.47
N LEU A 73 6.98 -5.36 -15.40
CA LEU A 73 8.16 -6.24 -15.46
C LEU A 73 7.90 -7.45 -16.38
N SER A 74 6.72 -8.08 -16.27
CA SER A 74 6.36 -9.23 -17.13
C SER A 74 6.24 -8.87 -18.62
N GLU A 75 5.89 -7.61 -18.89
CA GLU A 75 5.77 -7.06 -20.24
C GLU A 75 7.12 -6.54 -20.79
N ASN A 76 8.21 -6.64 -20.01
CA ASN A 76 9.52 -6.04 -20.30
C ASN A 76 9.48 -4.51 -20.50
N SER A 77 8.48 -3.84 -19.92
CA SER A 77 8.37 -2.38 -19.92
C SER A 77 9.17 -1.73 -18.79
N LEU A 78 9.59 -2.52 -17.79
CA LEU A 78 10.46 -2.13 -16.68
C LEU A 78 11.48 -3.23 -16.42
N GLU A 79 12.58 -2.88 -15.76
CA GLU A 79 13.58 -3.82 -15.26
C GLU A 79 13.93 -3.50 -13.80
N LEU A 80 14.07 -4.52 -12.95
CA LEU A 80 14.34 -4.34 -11.52
C LEU A 80 15.65 -3.58 -11.25
N LYS A 81 16.66 -3.81 -12.09
CA LYS A 81 17.99 -3.21 -11.96
C LYS A 81 18.13 -1.88 -12.71
N ALA A 82 17.09 -1.45 -13.43
CA ALA A 82 17.13 -0.16 -14.10
C ALA A 82 17.15 0.97 -13.05
N PRO A 83 18.02 1.98 -13.24
CA PRO A 83 17.95 3.22 -12.47
C PRO A 83 16.59 3.91 -12.62
N ILE A 84 16.07 4.47 -11.52
CA ILE A 84 14.84 5.29 -11.57
C ILE A 84 15.03 6.52 -12.47
N SER A 85 16.25 7.04 -12.58
CA SER A 85 16.59 8.18 -13.43
C SER A 85 16.32 7.93 -14.92
N ASP A 86 16.27 6.68 -15.37
CA ASP A 86 15.94 6.35 -16.76
C ASP A 86 14.46 6.66 -17.08
N LEU A 87 13.61 6.67 -16.05
CA LEU A 87 12.17 6.97 -16.15
C LEU A 87 11.84 8.39 -15.71
N ILE A 88 12.56 8.88 -14.69
CA ILE A 88 12.36 10.20 -14.08
C ILE A 88 13.74 10.89 -14.01
N PRO A 89 14.18 11.57 -15.08
CA PRO A 89 15.52 12.15 -15.14
C PRO A 89 15.86 13.08 -13.97
N GLU A 90 14.87 13.84 -13.48
CA GLU A 90 14.99 14.76 -12.34
C GLU A 90 15.35 14.02 -11.03
N PHE A 91 15.09 12.72 -10.94
CA PHE A 91 15.41 11.92 -9.77
C PHE A 91 16.92 11.76 -9.56
N SER A 92 17.75 11.90 -10.61
CA SER A 92 19.21 11.66 -10.57
C SER A 92 19.99 12.59 -9.62
N GLU A 93 19.39 13.71 -9.24
CA GLU A 93 20.01 14.71 -8.37
C GLU A 93 20.38 14.16 -6.99
N ASN A 94 21.32 14.83 -6.30
CA ASN A 94 21.67 14.56 -4.89
C ASN A 94 22.08 13.09 -4.59
N GLY A 95 22.83 12.46 -5.50
CA GLY A 95 23.42 11.14 -5.29
C GLY A 95 22.46 9.97 -5.55
N LYS A 96 21.31 10.23 -6.17
CA LYS A 96 20.25 9.23 -6.39
C LYS A 96 20.29 8.58 -7.79
N ALA A 97 21.25 8.95 -8.63
CA ALA A 97 21.35 8.51 -10.02
C ALA A 97 21.34 6.99 -10.19
N ASP A 98 22.07 6.26 -9.36
CA ASP A 98 22.21 4.79 -9.50
C ASP A 98 21.15 4.00 -8.72
N ILE A 99 20.16 4.66 -8.12
CA ILE A 99 19.10 3.98 -7.36
C ILE A 99 18.20 3.21 -8.32
N THR A 100 18.10 1.92 -8.08
CA THR A 100 17.33 0.98 -8.89
C THR A 100 15.86 0.92 -8.49
N LEU A 101 15.02 0.45 -9.42
CA LEU A 101 13.63 0.11 -9.14
C LEU A 101 13.49 -0.88 -7.98
N GLU A 102 14.35 -1.90 -7.91
CA GLU A 102 14.38 -2.88 -6.81
C GLU A 102 14.58 -2.21 -5.45
N GLN A 103 15.55 -1.31 -5.31
CA GLN A 103 15.80 -0.62 -4.05
C GLN A 103 14.62 0.24 -3.60
N VAL A 104 13.89 0.85 -4.54
CA VAL A 104 12.66 1.61 -4.22
C VAL A 104 11.55 0.67 -3.72
N LEU A 105 11.30 -0.44 -4.41
CA LEU A 105 10.28 -1.42 -4.03
C LEU A 105 10.55 -2.10 -2.69
N LEU A 106 11.84 -2.28 -2.34
CA LEU A 106 12.28 -2.91 -1.10
C LEU A 106 12.53 -1.92 0.05
N HIS A 107 12.30 -0.62 -0.17
CA HIS A 107 12.61 0.43 0.80
C HIS A 107 14.08 0.46 1.26
N THR A 108 15.02 0.10 0.39
CA THR A 108 16.47 0.10 0.66
C THR A 108 17.21 1.20 -0.10
N ALA A 109 16.48 2.18 -0.64
CA ALA A 109 17.03 3.23 -1.49
C ALA A 109 17.65 4.43 -0.75
N GLY A 110 17.70 4.41 0.59
CA GLY A 110 18.46 5.41 1.36
C GLY A 110 17.79 6.78 1.58
N PHE A 111 16.50 6.96 1.25
CA PHE A 111 15.76 8.23 1.47
C PHE A 111 14.42 8.03 2.22
N PRO A 112 14.40 7.41 3.42
CA PRO A 112 13.16 6.94 4.06
C PRO A 112 12.15 8.05 4.40
N HIS A 113 12.61 9.29 4.53
CA HIS A 113 11.71 10.41 4.81
C HIS A 113 10.95 10.87 3.58
N ALA A 114 11.55 10.76 2.39
CA ALA A 114 10.99 11.12 1.08
C ALA A 114 9.92 12.22 1.12
N PRO A 115 10.19 13.39 1.73
CA PRO A 115 9.14 14.33 2.11
C PRO A 115 8.36 14.82 0.88
N MET A 116 7.03 14.67 0.90
CA MET A 116 6.15 15.08 -0.19
C MET A 116 4.80 15.54 0.40
N GLY A 117 4.60 16.85 0.49
CA GLY A 117 3.41 17.45 1.09
C GLY A 117 2.22 17.57 0.13
N PRO A 118 1.01 17.84 0.63
CA PRO A 118 -0.22 17.90 -0.17
C PRO A 118 -0.15 18.90 -1.33
N ASP A 119 0.57 20.01 -1.15
CA ASP A 119 0.71 21.07 -2.16
C ASP A 119 1.40 20.59 -3.45
N VAL A 120 2.09 19.44 -3.43
CA VAL A 120 2.80 18.87 -4.59
C VAL A 120 2.20 17.56 -5.08
N TRP A 121 1.08 17.09 -4.52
CA TRP A 121 0.55 15.75 -4.87
C TRP A 121 -0.16 15.69 -6.21
N SER A 122 -0.88 16.76 -6.59
CA SER A 122 -1.84 16.75 -7.69
C SER A 122 -1.20 16.80 -9.07
N ASP A 123 -0.01 17.39 -9.19
CA ASP A 123 0.65 17.62 -10.47
C ASP A 123 1.93 16.79 -10.61
N SER A 124 2.10 16.16 -11.77
CA SER A 124 3.25 15.29 -12.01
C SER A 124 4.58 16.04 -12.05
N GLU A 125 4.61 17.24 -12.61
CA GLU A 125 5.83 18.04 -12.71
C GLU A 125 6.30 18.46 -11.31
N SER A 126 5.36 18.90 -10.47
CA SER A 126 5.63 19.26 -9.06
C SER A 126 6.17 18.09 -8.24
N ARG A 127 5.65 16.87 -8.43
CA ARG A 127 6.17 15.65 -7.78
C ARG A 127 7.61 15.35 -8.21
N ARG A 128 7.91 15.41 -9.50
CA ARG A 128 9.27 15.14 -10.04
C ARG A 128 10.27 16.17 -9.54
N LYS A 129 9.90 17.45 -9.55
CA LYS A 129 10.70 18.52 -8.96
C LYS A 129 10.95 18.25 -7.47
N ARG A 130 9.93 17.82 -6.73
CA ARG A 130 10.09 17.49 -5.30
C ARG A 130 11.03 16.32 -5.06
N MET A 131 10.98 15.30 -5.93
CA MET A 131 11.86 14.13 -5.89
C MET A 131 13.33 14.49 -6.16
N ALA A 132 13.58 15.47 -7.04
CA ALA A 132 14.92 15.98 -7.29
C ALA A 132 15.59 16.48 -6.00
N ASP A 133 14.84 17.23 -5.18
CA ASP A 133 15.30 17.81 -3.92
C ASP A 133 15.54 16.77 -2.80
N TRP A 134 15.11 15.51 -2.95
CA TRP A 134 15.39 14.48 -1.95
C TRP A 134 16.89 14.20 -1.87
N ARG A 135 17.36 13.96 -0.65
CA ARG A 135 18.75 13.60 -0.34
C ARG A 135 18.78 12.23 0.29
N LEU A 136 19.88 11.51 0.08
CA LEU A 136 20.17 10.29 0.82
C LEU A 136 20.45 10.61 2.29
N ASN A 137 19.98 9.72 3.16
CA ASN A 137 20.14 9.78 4.60
C ASN A 137 21.30 8.91 5.10
N TRP A 138 21.71 7.92 4.31
CA TRP A 138 22.88 7.07 4.54
C TRP A 138 23.40 6.54 3.20
N GLU A 139 24.69 6.22 3.16
CA GLU A 139 25.39 5.56 2.04
C GLU A 139 25.40 4.04 2.24
#